data_AF-A0A146MGX2-F1
#
_entry.id   AF-A0A146MGX2-F1
#
_cell.length_a   1.000
_cell.length_b   1.000
_cell.length_c   1.000
_cell.angle_alpha   90.00
_cell.angle_beta   90.00
_cell.angle_gamma   90.00
#
_symmetry.space_group_name_H-M   'P 1'
#
loop_
_entity.id
_entity.type
_entity.pdbx_description
1 polymer ?
#
loop_
_entity_poly.entity_id
_entity_poly.type
_entity_poly.pdbx_seq_one_letter_code
_entity_poly.pdbx_strand_id
1 'polypeptide(L)'
;MFSMGRTWKWKNSPAQPGKAYHPTTVEHLANCISHVPCVPLGVAGMIKLCSKADTYSKSVAAIVYGLAIVSLFFASSVFHLFSLFYINGRLRSTLQLCDRIVICLFIAASYTPWLLLRDFHASWGLTALWSVWIAAIFGGAFQYVYLDRFKSVELMIYLAISICPAYSFIYMEVNRHSNLNTSSV
;
A
#
# COMPACT_ATOMS: atom_id res chain seq x y z
N MET A 1 15.50 -7.00 -49.15
CA MET A 1 15.54 -7.71 -47.86
C MET A 1 15.37 -6.68 -46.75
N PHE A 2 14.12 -6.43 -46.32
CA PHE A 2 13.82 -5.43 -45.29
C PHE A 2 14.30 -5.94 -43.93
N SER A 3 15.38 -5.34 -43.41
CA SER A 3 15.79 -5.53 -42.02
C SER A 3 14.75 -4.84 -41.11
N MET A 4 13.74 -5.59 -40.66
CA MET A 4 12.88 -5.19 -39.55
C MET A 4 13.60 -5.49 -38.24
N GLY A 5 14.69 -4.77 -37.99
CA GLY A 5 15.26 -4.67 -36.64
C GLY A 5 14.38 -3.79 -35.78
N ARG A 6 13.26 -4.31 -35.26
CA ARG A 6 12.55 -3.67 -34.14
C ARG A 6 13.48 -3.77 -32.92
N THR A 7 14.35 -2.78 -32.74
CA THR A 7 15.15 -2.66 -31.52
C THR A 7 14.20 -2.22 -30.39
N TRP A 8 13.56 -3.19 -29.75
CA TRP A 8 12.75 -2.95 -28.56
C TRP A 8 13.67 -2.37 -27.49
N LYS A 9 13.51 -1.06 -27.22
CA LYS A 9 14.28 -0.38 -26.20
C LYS A 9 13.64 -0.70 -24.84
N TRP A 10 14.23 -1.65 -24.12
CA TRP A 10 13.70 -2.19 -22.86
C TRP A 10 13.75 -1.22 -21.68
N LYS A 11 14.71 -0.30 -21.66
CA LYS A 11 14.96 0.62 -20.56
C LYS A 11 15.57 1.91 -21.09
N ASN A 12 15.18 3.05 -20.52
CA ASN A 12 15.82 4.32 -20.80
C ASN A 12 17.03 4.57 -19.90
N SER A 13 17.94 5.43 -20.38
CA SER A 13 19.05 5.92 -19.56
C SER A 13 18.51 6.61 -18.30
N PRO A 14 19.27 6.58 -17.18
CA PRO A 14 18.87 7.26 -15.95
C PRO A 14 18.45 8.72 -16.21
N ALA A 15 17.46 9.20 -15.47
CA ALA A 15 17.03 10.59 -15.60
C ALA A 15 18.19 11.54 -15.29
N GLN A 16 18.32 12.62 -16.08
CA GLN A 16 19.29 13.67 -15.76
C GLN A 16 18.93 14.33 -14.41
N PRO A 17 19.92 14.84 -13.66
CA PRO A 17 19.67 15.55 -12.41
C PRO A 17 18.62 16.66 -12.60
N GLY A 18 17.57 16.65 -11.78
CA GLY A 18 16.48 17.63 -11.85
C GLY A 18 15.40 17.38 -12.91
N LYS A 19 15.48 16.31 -13.71
CA LYS A 19 14.43 15.92 -14.67
C LYS A 19 13.73 14.64 -14.22
N ALA A 20 12.43 14.54 -14.52
CA ALA A 20 11.67 13.32 -14.28
C ALA A 20 12.12 12.19 -15.22
N TYR A 21 12.11 10.94 -14.74
CA TYR A 21 12.34 9.77 -15.59
C TYR A 21 11.19 9.61 -16.58
N HIS A 22 11.52 9.40 -17.85
CA HIS A 22 10.54 9.13 -18.92
C HIS A 22 10.63 7.64 -19.27
N PRO A 23 9.66 6.81 -18.88
CA PRO A 23 9.69 5.40 -19.20
C PRO A 23 9.44 5.13 -20.68
N THR A 24 9.99 4.04 -21.18
CA THR A 24 9.70 3.51 -22.52
C THR A 24 8.30 2.89 -22.58
N THR A 25 7.78 2.67 -23.79
CA THR A 25 6.51 1.97 -24.01
C THR A 25 6.52 0.55 -23.43
N VAL A 26 7.67 -0.13 -23.44
CA VAL A 26 7.85 -1.46 -22.86
C VAL A 26 7.76 -1.41 -21.33
N GLU A 27 8.40 -0.43 -20.68
CA GLU A 27 8.30 -0.23 -19.22
C GLU A 27 6.87 0.12 -18.79
N HIS A 28 6.17 0.95 -19.56
CA HIS A 28 4.76 1.25 -19.31
C HIS A 28 3.87 0.01 -19.43
N LEU A 29 4.07 -0.81 -20.47
CA LEU A 29 3.32 -2.04 -20.67
C LEU A 29 3.59 -3.07 -19.56
N ALA A 30 4.84 -3.23 -19.15
CA ALA A 30 5.22 -4.12 -18.05
C ALA A 30 4.53 -3.73 -16.74
N ASN A 31 4.54 -2.44 -16.39
CA ASN A 31 3.85 -1.92 -15.20
C ASN A 31 2.33 -2.12 -15.26
N CYS A 32 1.72 -2.02 -16.44
CA CYS A 32 0.30 -2.35 -16.63
C CYS A 32 0.01 -3.83 -16.39
N ILE A 33 0.83 -4.73 -16.97
CA ILE A 33 0.64 -6.17 -16.86
C ILE A 33 0.81 -6.65 -15.41
N SER A 34 1.67 -6.00 -14.63
CA SER A 34 1.84 -6.36 -13.21
C SER A 34 0.70 -5.91 -12.31
N HIS A 35 -0.10 -4.90 -12.68
CA HIS A 35 -1.09 -4.31 -11.79
C HIS A 35 -2.54 -4.56 -12.19
N VAL A 36 -2.86 -4.53 -13.48
CA VAL A 36 -4.25 -4.71 -13.96
C VAL A 36 -4.84 -6.07 -13.58
N PRO A 37 -4.11 -7.20 -13.73
CA PRO A 37 -4.62 -8.51 -13.31
C PRO A 37 -4.81 -8.66 -11.80
N CYS A 38 -4.16 -7.82 -10.99
CA CYS A 38 -4.27 -7.88 -9.53
C CYS A 38 -5.61 -7.33 -9.02
N VAL A 39 -6.32 -6.50 -9.80
CA VAL A 39 -7.65 -5.99 -9.43
C VAL A 39 -8.67 -7.13 -9.26
N PRO A 40 -8.94 -7.99 -10.27
CA PRO A 40 -9.89 -9.08 -10.10
C PRO A 40 -9.44 -10.10 -9.05
N LEU A 41 -8.13 -10.34 -8.91
CA LEU A 41 -7.58 -11.19 -7.85
C LEU A 41 -7.85 -10.60 -6.46
N GLY A 42 -7.70 -9.28 -6.30
CA GLY A 42 -8.01 -8.56 -5.06
C GLY A 42 -9.49 -8.66 -4.70
N VAL A 43 -10.38 -8.51 -5.68
CA VAL A 43 -11.84 -8.66 -5.49
C VAL A 43 -12.19 -10.09 -5.07
N ALA A 44 -11.64 -11.09 -5.76
CA ALA A 44 -11.84 -12.50 -5.40
C ALA A 44 -11.33 -12.80 -3.98
N GLY A 45 -10.17 -12.24 -3.62
CA GLY A 45 -9.61 -12.33 -2.27
C GLY A 45 -10.51 -11.71 -1.20
N MET A 46 -11.05 -10.50 -1.46
CA MET A 46 -11.99 -9.83 -0.56
C MET A 46 -13.26 -10.66 -0.36
N ILE A 47 -13.87 -11.18 -1.44
CA ILE A 47 -15.07 -12.02 -1.35
C ILE A 47 -14.79 -13.26 -0.48
N LYS A 48 -13.64 -13.91 -0.68
CA LYS A 48 -13.23 -15.09 0.09
C LYS A 48 -12.95 -14.79 1.57
N LEU A 49 -12.45 -13.60 1.90
CA LEU A 49 -12.27 -13.16 3.28
C LEU A 49 -13.62 -12.91 3.94
N CYS A 50 -14.50 -12.18 3.27
CA CYS A 50 -15.85 -11.89 3.77
C CYS A 50 -16.68 -13.17 3.97
N SER A 51 -16.55 -14.17 3.09
CA SER A 51 -17.28 -15.43 3.23
C SER A 51 -16.81 -16.30 4.40
N LYS A 52 -15.58 -16.10 4.87
CA LYS A 52 -15.01 -16.80 6.03
C LYS A 52 -15.23 -16.07 7.35
N ALA A 53 -15.75 -14.84 7.31
CA ALA A 53 -15.95 -14.04 8.50
C ALA A 53 -17.22 -14.49 9.25
N ASP A 54 -17.02 -15.16 10.38
CA ASP A 54 -18.05 -15.70 11.26
C ASP A 54 -18.38 -14.79 12.45
N THR A 55 -17.55 -13.78 12.73
CA THR A 55 -17.77 -12.82 13.83
C THR A 55 -17.74 -11.38 13.32
N TYR A 56 -18.38 -10.47 14.05
CA TYR A 56 -18.42 -9.04 13.70
C TYR A 56 -17.02 -8.45 13.48
N SER A 57 -16.07 -8.74 14.39
CA SER A 57 -14.68 -8.27 14.27
C SER A 57 -13.98 -8.81 13.02
N LYS A 58 -14.20 -10.10 12.69
CA LYS A 58 -13.65 -10.72 11.46
C LYS A 58 -14.25 -10.08 10.21
N SER A 59 -15.54 -9.76 10.22
CA SER A 59 -16.21 -9.09 9.09
C SER A 59 -15.66 -7.69 8.87
N VAL A 60 -15.51 -6.90 9.94
CA VAL A 60 -14.92 -5.55 9.85
C VAL A 60 -13.48 -5.63 9.33
N ALA A 61 -12.65 -6.52 9.88
CA ALA A 61 -11.28 -6.72 9.42
C ALA A 61 -11.21 -7.14 7.94
N ALA A 62 -12.06 -8.08 7.53
CA ALA A 62 -12.13 -8.56 6.15
C ALA A 62 -12.54 -7.45 5.16
N ILE A 63 -13.55 -6.65 5.51
CA ILE A 63 -14.04 -5.56 4.66
C ILE A 63 -13.00 -4.46 4.55
N VAL A 64 -12.42 -4.02 5.67
CA VAL A 64 -11.42 -2.94 5.70
C VAL A 64 -10.19 -3.33 4.89
N TYR A 65 -9.62 -4.52 5.13
CA TYR A 65 -8.45 -4.99 4.40
C TYR A 65 -8.76 -5.27 2.92
N GLY A 66 -9.89 -5.91 2.64
CA GLY A 66 -10.32 -6.24 1.29
C GLY A 66 -10.55 -5.00 0.41
N LEU A 67 -11.29 -4.02 0.92
CA LEU A 67 -11.50 -2.75 0.23
C LEU A 67 -10.18 -2.01 -0.02
N ALA A 68 -9.25 -2.05 0.93
CA ALA A 68 -7.95 -1.41 0.76
C ALA A 68 -7.11 -2.08 -0.33
N ILE A 69 -7.05 -3.41 -0.37
CA ILE A 69 -6.37 -4.15 -1.45
C ILE A 69 -6.98 -3.83 -2.82
N VAL A 70 -8.31 -3.87 -2.92
CA VAL A 70 -9.00 -3.61 -4.17
C VAL A 70 -8.73 -2.17 -4.62
N SER A 71 -8.82 -1.22 -3.70
CA SER A 71 -8.54 0.21 -3.98
C SER A 71 -7.10 0.42 -4.42
N LEU A 72 -6.12 -0.26 -3.80
CA LEU A 72 -4.70 -0.19 -4.17
C LEU A 72 -4.48 -0.61 -5.62
N PHE A 73 -4.92 -1.81 -5.98
CA PHE A 73 -4.73 -2.29 -7.34
C PHE A 73 -5.58 -1.49 -8.33
N PHE A 74 -6.77 -1.03 -7.95
CA PHE A 74 -7.63 -0.23 -8.82
C PHE A 74 -7.00 1.13 -9.11
N ALA A 75 -6.56 1.87 -8.10
CA ALA A 75 -5.93 3.18 -8.26
C ALA A 75 -4.66 3.09 -9.13
N SER A 76 -3.82 2.10 -8.87
CA SER A 76 -2.62 1.82 -9.67
C SER A 76 -2.96 1.45 -11.11
N SER A 77 -3.96 0.60 -11.31
CA SER A 77 -4.42 0.21 -12.66
C SER A 77 -4.97 1.40 -13.44
N VAL A 78 -5.79 2.24 -12.80
CA VAL A 78 -6.31 3.47 -13.41
C VAL A 78 -5.15 4.41 -13.76
N PHE A 79 -4.19 4.60 -12.86
CA PHE A 79 -3.02 5.45 -13.14
C PHE A 79 -2.23 4.96 -14.35
N HIS A 80 -1.91 3.67 -14.42
CA HIS A 80 -1.14 3.11 -15.53
C HIS A 80 -1.92 3.08 -16.85
N LEU A 81 -3.21 2.74 -16.81
CA LEU A 81 -4.07 2.76 -17.99
C LEU A 81 -4.20 4.18 -18.55
N PHE A 82 -4.45 5.18 -17.71
CA PHE A 82 -4.53 6.58 -18.14
C PHE A 82 -3.17 7.13 -18.58
N SER A 83 -2.06 6.66 -18.00
CA SER A 83 -0.71 7.00 -18.45
C SER A 83 -0.39 6.45 -19.85
N LEU A 84 -1.01 5.34 -20.27
CA LEU A 84 -0.88 4.82 -21.64
C LEU A 84 -1.62 5.69 -22.68
N PHE A 85 -2.72 6.33 -22.28
CA PHE A 85 -3.52 7.18 -23.17
C PHE A 85 -2.99 8.62 -23.32
N TYR A 86 -1.72 8.89 -22.95
CA TYR A 86 -1.06 10.21 -23.11
C TYR A 86 -1.81 11.40 -22.48
N ILE A 87 -2.43 11.18 -21.33
CA ILE A 87 -3.16 12.24 -20.63
C ILE A 87 -2.16 13.17 -19.91
N ASN A 88 -2.07 14.40 -20.41
CA ASN A 88 -1.25 15.48 -19.84
C ASN A 88 -2.08 16.38 -18.91
N GLY A 89 -1.41 17.01 -17.93
CA GLY A 89 -1.98 18.06 -17.10
C GLY A 89 -2.50 17.62 -15.73
N ARG A 90 -3.57 18.27 -15.25
CA ARG A 90 -4.09 18.12 -13.87
C ARG A 90 -4.52 16.70 -13.51
N LEU A 91 -5.09 15.95 -14.45
CA LEU A 91 -5.60 14.59 -14.20
C LEU A 91 -4.49 13.60 -13.81
N ARG A 92 -3.32 13.70 -14.45
CA ARG A 92 -2.15 12.88 -14.09
C ARG A 92 -1.68 13.17 -12.66
N SER A 93 -1.64 14.44 -12.28
CA SER A 93 -1.26 14.86 -10.92
C SER A 93 -2.27 14.36 -9.87
N THR A 94 -3.57 14.43 -10.16
CA THR A 94 -4.62 13.92 -9.26
C THR A 94 -4.53 12.41 -9.11
N LEU A 95 -4.38 11.66 -10.21
CA LEU A 95 -4.27 10.20 -10.13
C LEU A 95 -3.01 9.75 -9.38
N GLN A 96 -1.90 10.45 -9.56
CA GLN A 96 -0.66 10.18 -8.82
C GLN A 96 -0.81 10.46 -7.32
N LEU A 97 -1.58 11.50 -6.95
CA LEU A 97 -1.91 11.77 -5.56
C LEU A 97 -2.86 10.72 -4.99
N CYS A 98 -3.87 10.30 -5.74
CA CYS A 98 -4.78 9.23 -5.33
C CYS A 98 -4.02 7.94 -5.04
N ASP A 99 -3.11 7.52 -5.93
CA ASP A 99 -2.28 6.33 -5.74
C ASP A 99 -1.46 6.39 -4.44
N ARG A 100 -0.82 7.54 -4.15
CA ARG A 100 -0.08 7.77 -2.89
C ARG A 100 -0.95 7.67 -1.64
N ILE A 101 -2.12 8.32 -1.65
CA ILE A 101 -3.06 8.27 -0.51
C ILE A 101 -3.56 6.84 -0.30
N VAL A 102 -3.86 6.12 -1.37
CA VAL A 102 -4.32 4.74 -1.29
C VAL A 102 -3.24 3.83 -0.70
N ILE A 103 -1.96 4.04 -1.01
CA ILE A 103 -0.85 3.32 -0.36
C ILE A 103 -0.82 3.61 1.15
N CYS A 104 -0.95 4.88 1.58
CA CYS A 104 -1.02 5.23 3.01
C CYS A 104 -2.16 4.49 3.72
N LEU A 105 -3.35 4.51 3.13
CA LEU A 105 -4.53 3.83 3.68
C LEU A 105 -4.38 2.31 3.68
N PHE A 106 -3.76 1.75 2.64
CA PHE A 106 -3.50 0.32 2.55
C PHE A 106 -2.56 -0.16 3.66
N ILE A 107 -1.51 0.60 3.98
CA ILE A 107 -0.60 0.28 5.08
C ILE A 107 -1.42 0.17 6.38
N ALA A 108 -2.24 1.17 6.72
CA ALA A 108 -3.08 1.11 7.91
C ALA A 108 -4.07 -0.07 7.91
N ALA A 109 -4.77 -0.27 6.78
CA ALA A 109 -5.73 -1.36 6.64
C ALA A 109 -5.10 -2.74 6.74
N SER A 110 -3.84 -2.90 6.33
CA SER A 110 -3.09 -4.16 6.45
C SER A 110 -2.81 -4.58 7.90
N TYR A 111 -2.73 -3.63 8.84
CA TYR A 111 -2.57 -3.91 10.26
C TYR A 111 -3.90 -4.17 10.98
N THR A 112 -5.03 -3.71 10.44
CA THR A 112 -6.37 -3.90 11.04
C THR A 112 -6.69 -5.35 11.44
N PRO A 113 -6.55 -6.37 10.55
CA PRO A 113 -6.86 -7.75 10.94
C PRO A 113 -5.95 -8.26 12.08
N TRP A 114 -4.68 -7.85 12.09
CA TRP A 114 -3.74 -8.24 13.13
C TRP A 114 -4.05 -7.62 14.47
N LEU A 115 -4.36 -6.32 14.50
CA LEU A 115 -4.62 -5.57 15.73
C LEU A 115 -6.02 -5.81 16.30
N LEU A 116 -6.99 -6.18 15.45
CA LEU A 116 -8.38 -6.39 15.85
C LEU A 116 -8.71 -7.85 16.22
N LEU A 117 -8.07 -8.84 15.59
CA LEU A 117 -8.43 -10.25 15.75
C LEU A 117 -7.53 -11.04 16.69
N ARG A 118 -6.33 -10.52 16.99
CA ARG A 118 -5.41 -11.20 17.89
C ARG A 118 -5.75 -10.84 19.34
N ASP A 119 -5.58 -11.81 20.23
CA ASP A 119 -5.78 -11.66 21.67
C ASP A 119 -4.68 -10.79 22.29
N PHE A 120 -4.76 -9.49 22.07
CA PHE A 120 -4.11 -8.49 22.90
C PHE A 120 -5.00 -8.20 24.10
N HIS A 121 -4.42 -7.71 25.21
CA HIS A 121 -5.21 -7.01 26.22
C HIS A 121 -6.08 -5.97 25.48
N ALA A 122 -7.41 -6.08 25.59
CA ALA A 122 -8.37 -5.45 24.69
C ALA A 122 -8.16 -3.94 24.48
N SER A 123 -7.56 -3.25 25.46
CA SER A 123 -7.20 -1.83 25.38
C SER A 123 -6.05 -1.55 24.41
N TRP A 124 -5.00 -2.37 24.38
CA TRP A 124 -3.78 -2.09 23.61
C TRP A 124 -3.97 -2.23 22.09
N GLY A 125 -4.66 -3.29 21.66
CA GLY A 125 -4.90 -3.53 20.23
C GLY A 125 -5.69 -2.38 19.58
N LEU A 126 -6.71 -1.88 20.28
CA LEU A 126 -7.52 -0.76 19.82
C LEU A 126 -6.73 0.57 19.80
N THR A 127 -5.93 0.84 20.84
CA THR A 127 -5.08 2.04 20.87
C THR A 127 -4.08 2.03 19.71
N ALA A 128 -3.38 0.92 19.48
CA ALA A 128 -2.45 0.79 18.37
C ALA A 128 -3.15 0.96 17.01
N LEU A 129 -4.36 0.41 16.85
CA LEU A 129 -5.15 0.58 15.64
C LEU A 129 -5.41 2.06 15.35
N TRP A 130 -5.93 2.80 16.33
CA TRP A 130 -6.17 4.24 16.18
C TRP A 130 -4.90 5.03 15.87
N SER A 131 -3.78 4.72 16.55
CA SER A 131 -2.49 5.38 16.28
C SER A 131 -2.03 5.18 14.84
N VAL A 132 -2.15 3.97 14.29
CA VAL A 132 -1.77 3.67 12.91
C VAL A 132 -2.66 4.41 11.91
N TRP A 133 -3.98 4.43 12.14
CA TRP A 133 -4.92 5.13 11.28
C TRP A 133 -4.70 6.65 11.28
N ILE A 134 -4.48 7.25 12.45
CA ILE A 134 -4.16 8.68 12.58
C ILE A 134 -2.85 8.99 11.85
N ALA A 135 -1.81 8.17 12.04
CA ALA A 135 -0.54 8.35 11.37
C ALA A 135 -0.66 8.24 9.84
N ALA A 136 -1.46 7.31 9.34
CA ALA A 136 -1.70 7.16 7.90
C ALA A 136 -2.48 8.33 7.29
N ILE A 137 -3.51 8.84 7.97
CA ILE A 137 -4.25 10.02 7.54
C ILE A 137 -3.33 11.24 7.54
N PHE A 138 -2.54 11.42 8.59
CA PHE A 138 -1.60 12.53 8.70
C PHE A 138 -0.50 12.44 7.64
N GLY A 139 0.05 11.25 7.39
CA GLY A 139 1.04 11.01 6.34
C GLY A 139 0.48 11.29 4.93
N GLY A 140 -0.76 10.87 4.65
CA GLY A 140 -1.45 11.18 3.40
C GLY A 140 -1.74 12.68 3.24
N ALA A 141 -2.17 13.36 4.31
CA ALA A 141 -2.38 14.81 4.30
C ALA A 141 -1.07 15.59 4.11
N PHE A 142 0.03 15.14 4.72
CA PHE A 142 1.35 15.73 4.51
C PHE A 142 1.79 15.64 3.05
N GLN A 143 1.57 14.49 2.41
CA GLN A 143 1.86 14.32 0.99
C GLN A 143 1.00 15.20 0.10
N TYR A 144 -0.26 15.45 0.48
CA TYR A 144 -1.12 16.40 -0.23
C TYR A 144 -0.56 17.83 -0.22
N VAL A 145 -0.01 18.27 0.92
CA VAL A 145 0.48 19.65 1.09
C VAL A 145 1.89 19.85 0.53
N TYR A 146 2.78 18.86 0.63
CA TYR A 146 4.21 18.98 0.28
C TYR A 146 4.63 18.21 -0.98
N LEU A 147 3.69 18.08 -1.94
CA LEU A 147 3.91 17.45 -3.25
C LEU A 147 5.28 17.80 -3.84
N ASP A 148 6.07 16.76 -4.13
CA ASP A 148 7.39 16.78 -4.82
C ASP A 148 8.57 17.44 -4.08
N ARG A 149 8.39 18.13 -2.95
CA ARG A 149 9.48 18.89 -2.30
C ARG A 149 10.39 18.03 -1.41
N PHE A 150 9.86 17.00 -0.73
CA PHE A 150 10.59 16.21 0.27
C PHE A 150 10.40 14.70 0.12
N LYS A 151 10.80 14.14 -1.03
CA LYS A 151 10.69 12.69 -1.33
C LYS A 151 11.34 11.79 -0.28
N SER A 152 12.45 12.21 0.33
CA SER A 152 13.11 11.43 1.38
C SER A 152 12.31 11.38 2.68
N VAL A 153 11.65 12.48 3.05
CA VAL A 153 10.82 12.54 4.28
C VAL A 153 9.57 11.69 4.10
N GLU A 154 8.97 11.72 2.90
CA GLU A 154 7.86 10.84 2.54
C GLU A 154 8.21 9.36 2.74
N LEU A 155 9.37 8.94 2.22
CA LEU A 155 9.87 7.57 2.40
C LEU A 155 10.09 7.21 3.87
N MET A 156 10.65 8.14 4.67
CA MET A 156 10.85 7.92 6.10
C MET A 156 9.53 7.77 6.86
N ILE A 157 8.51 8.57 6.54
CA ILE A 157 7.18 8.47 7.15
C ILE A 157 6.54 7.12 6.82
N TYR A 158 6.63 6.67 5.57
CA TYR A 158 6.13 5.35 5.18
C TYR A 158 6.81 4.20 5.91
N LEU A 159 8.14 4.26 6.03
CA LEU A 159 8.92 3.27 6.77
C LEU A 159 8.58 3.30 8.27
N ALA A 160 8.40 4.48 8.85
CA ALA A 160 8.03 4.61 10.26
C ALA A 160 6.63 4.02 10.53
N ILE A 161 5.63 4.35 9.70
CA ILE A 161 4.26 3.85 9.86
C ILE A 161 4.18 2.33 9.68
N SER A 162 5.03 1.74 8.83
CA SER A 162 5.09 0.29 8.63
C SER A 162 5.90 -0.45 9.70
N ILE A 163 7.08 0.05 10.06
CA ILE A 163 7.99 -0.68 10.96
C ILE A 163 7.57 -0.53 12.42
N CYS A 164 7.12 0.65 12.86
CA CYS A 164 6.83 0.89 14.28
C CYS A 164 5.73 -0.04 14.84
N PRO A 165 4.59 -0.26 14.17
CA PRO A 165 3.57 -1.19 14.65
C PRO A 165 4.07 -2.64 14.64
N ALA A 166 4.83 -3.03 13.61
CA ALA A 166 5.40 -4.36 13.51
C ALA A 166 6.42 -4.65 14.63
N TYR A 167 7.27 -3.68 14.96
CA TYR A 167 8.22 -3.80 16.06
C TYR A 167 7.51 -3.89 17.41
N SER A 168 6.53 -3.01 17.65
CA SER A 168 5.71 -3.04 18.87
C SER A 168 5.05 -4.40 19.08
N PHE A 169 4.51 -4.96 18.00
CA PHE A 169 3.92 -6.29 18.00
C PHE A 169 4.92 -7.40 18.37
N ILE A 170 6.10 -7.42 17.73
CA ILE A 170 7.14 -8.43 18.00
C ILE A 170 7.60 -8.33 19.45
N TYR A 171 7.82 -7.12 19.93
CA TYR A 171 8.23 -6.86 21.31
C TYR A 171 7.21 -7.39 22.32
N MET A 172 5.91 -7.15 22.09
CA MET A 172 4.85 -7.68 22.95
C MET A 172 4.78 -9.21 22.92
N GLU A 173 4.96 -9.82 21.75
CA GLU A 173 4.90 -11.27 21.62
C GLU A 173 6.05 -11.97 22.33
N VAL A 174 7.26 -11.44 22.20
CA VAL A 174 8.44 -11.93 22.92
C VAL A 174 8.22 -11.85 24.44
N ASN A 175 7.68 -10.72 24.92
CA ASN A 175 7.39 -10.54 26.34
C ASN A 175 6.24 -11.42 26.85
N ARG A 176 5.26 -11.76 26.00
CA ARG A 176 4.19 -12.70 26.36
C ARG A 176 4.75 -14.10 26.58
N HIS A 177 5.63 -14.56 25.70
CA HIS A 177 6.26 -15.88 25.80
C HIS A 177 7.20 -15.99 27.01
N SER A 178 7.96 -14.94 27.33
CA SER A 178 8.83 -14.95 28.52
C SER A 178 8.02 -15.06 29.82
N ASN A 179 6.90 -14.34 29.94
CA ASN A 179 6.02 -14.38 31.11
C ASN A 179 5.31 -15.73 31.33
N LEU A 180 4.99 -16.46 30.26
CA LEU A 180 4.41 -17.82 30.37
C LEU A 180 5.43 -18.84 30.87
N ASN A 181 6.70 -18.70 30.48
CA ASN A 181 7.78 -19.60 30.92
C ASN A 181 8.20 -19.36 32.39
N THR A 182 8.06 -18.14 32.91
CA THR A 182 8.37 -17.83 34.32
C THR A 182 7.23 -18.13 35.29
N SER A 183 5.98 -18.23 34.83
CA SER A 183 4.81 -18.57 35.66
C SER A 183 4.55 -20.08 35.75
N SER A 184 5.35 -20.90 35.08
CA SER A 184 5.30 -22.37 35.09
C SER A 184 6.41 -23.02 35.91
N VAL A 185 7.19 -22.22 36.65
CA VAL A 185 8.22 -22.62 37.63
C VAL A 185 7.79 -22.16 39.01
#